data_AF-A0A846PF51-F1
#
_entry.id   AF-A0A846PF51-F1
#
_cell.length_a   1.000
_cell.length_b   1.000
_cell.length_c   1.000
_cell.angle_alpha   90.00
_cell.angle_beta   90.00
_cell.angle_gamma   90.00
#
_symmetry.space_group_name_H-M   'P 1'
#
loop_
_entity.id
_entity.type
_entity.pdbx_description
1 polymer ?
#
loop_
_entity_poly.entity_id
_entity_poly.type
_entity_poly.pdbx_seq_one_letter_code
_entity_poly.pdbx_strand_id
1 'polypeptide(L)' 'MTKDLHSLLLEKLSARIPDAEHKVLLGEILDWYIEGGSKLIKARIDAKISSILQGWDESVE' A
#
# COMPACT_ATOMS: atom_id res chain seq x y z
N MET A 1 24.62 -11.02 -4.38
CA MET A 1 23.52 -10.17 -4.87
C MET A 1 23.09 -9.27 -3.74
N THR A 2 23.37 -7.97 -3.83
CA THR A 2 22.80 -6.96 -2.93
C THR A 2 21.28 -7.00 -3.08
N LYS A 3 20.55 -7.24 -1.99
CA LYS A 3 19.09 -7.10 -2.02
C LYS A 3 18.78 -5.64 -2.33
N ASP A 4 17.94 -5.42 -3.34
CA ASP A 4 17.39 -4.10 -3.61
C ASP A 4 16.62 -3.59 -2.37
N LEU A 5 16.65 -2.29 -2.12
CA LEU A 5 16.03 -1.68 -0.94
C LEU A 5 14.55 -2.05 -0.83
N HIS A 6 13.86 -2.18 -1.97
CA HIS A 6 12.49 -2.64 -2.06
C HIS A 6 12.31 -4.03 -1.44
N SER A 7 13.10 -5.00 -1.91
CA SER A 7 13.03 -6.39 -1.45
C SER A 7 13.37 -6.52 0.03
N LEU A 8 14.27 -5.67 0.53
CA LEU A 8 14.61 -5.63 1.95
C LEU A 8 13.43 -5.10 2.79
N LEU A 9 12.79 -4.01 2.37
CA LEU A 9 11.66 -3.41 3.08
C LEU A 9 10.44 -4.34 3.05
N LEU A 10 10.12 -4.92 1.90
CA LEU A 10 9.01 -5.86 1.77
C LEU A 10 9.18 -7.06 2.70
N GLU A 11 10.37 -7.66 2.74
CA GLU A 11 10.67 -8.80 3.62
C GLU A 11 10.53 -8.42 5.11
N LYS A 12 11.16 -7.32 5.53
CA LYS A 12 11.19 -6.93 6.96
C LYS A 12 9.83 -6.47 7.48
N LEU A 13 9.08 -5.73 6.66
CA LEU A 13 7.77 -5.21 7.05
C LEU A 13 6.69 -6.30 6.96
N SER A 14 6.71 -7.15 5.93
CA SER A 14 5.75 -8.26 5.81
C SER A 14 5.87 -9.25 6.96
N ALA A 15 7.07 -9.48 7.51
CA ALA A 15 7.27 -10.37 8.66
C ALA A 15 6.59 -9.88 9.95
N ARG A 16 6.26 -8.58 10.03
CA ARG A 16 5.59 -7.96 11.19
C ARG A 16 4.07 -7.84 11.01
N ILE A 17 3.58 -8.13 9.82
CA ILE A 17 2.16 -8.05 9.49
C ILE A 17 1.60 -9.48 9.54
N PRO A 18 0.65 -9.79 10.43
CA PRO A 18 0.04 -11.12 10.47
C PRO A 18 -0.95 -11.32 9.31
N ASP A 19 -1.69 -10.26 8.98
CA ASP A 19 -2.77 -10.27 7.99
C ASP A 19 -2.26 -10.31 6.55
N ALA A 20 -2.92 -11.09 5.69
CA ALA A 20 -2.51 -11.28 4.30
C ALA A 20 -2.87 -10.08 3.42
N GLU A 21 -4.02 -9.45 3.63
CA GLU A 21 -4.47 -8.30 2.85
C GLU A 21 -3.57 -7.08 3.11
N HIS A 22 -3.17 -6.88 4.37
CA HIS A 22 -2.21 -5.84 4.74
C HIS A 22 -0.82 -6.05 4.13
N LYS A 23 -0.39 -7.30 3.87
CA LYS A 23 0.86 -7.58 3.14
C LYS A 23 0.76 -7.21 1.66
N VAL A 24 -0.39 -7.46 1.04
CA VAL A 24 -0.64 -7.04 -0.35
C VAL A 24 -0.60 -5.51 -0.43
N LEU A 25 -1.27 -4.82 0.49
CA LEU A 25 -1.27 -3.36 0.54
C LEU A 25 0.15 -2.79 0.74
N LEU A 26 0.96 -3.43 1.58
CA LEU A 26 2.37 -3.05 1.75
C LEU A 26 3.16 -3.16 0.44
N GLY A 27 2.95 -4.22 -0.34
CA GLY A 27 3.55 -4.37 -1.67
C GLY A 27 3.18 -3.22 -2.59
N GLU A 28 1.88 -2.92 -2.71
CA GLU A 28 1.38 -1.81 -3.54
C GLU A 28 1.99 -0.45 -3.15
N ILE A 29 2.11 -0.16 -1.85
CA ILE A 29 2.70 1.10 -1.36
C ILE A 29 4.18 1.18 -1.74
N LEU A 30 4.92 0.08 -1.62
CA LEU A 30 6.33 0.03 -1.97
C LEU A 30 6.54 0.16 -3.49
N ASP A 31 5.68 -0.45 -4.30
CA ASP A 31 5.68 -0.29 -5.75
C ASP A 31 5.43 1.18 -6.15
N TRP A 32 4.41 1.82 -5.56
CA TRP A 32 4.12 3.25 -5.80
C TRP A 32 5.29 4.17 -5.42
N TYR A 33 6.04 3.80 -4.36
CA TYR A 33 7.25 4.54 -3.99
C TYR A 33 8.31 4.48 -5.08
N ILE A 34 8.52 3.31 -5.69
CA ILE A 34 9.48 3.15 -6.79
C ILE A 34 9.04 3.92 -8.02
N GLU A 35 7.75 3.83 -8.37
CA GLU A 35 7.22 4.41 -9.61
C GLU A 35 7.23 5.94 -9.61
N GLY A 36 6.92 6.58 -8.47
CA GLY A 36 6.71 8.03 -8.44
C GLY A 36 7.06 8.72 -7.13
N GLY A 37 7.70 8.00 -6.19
CA GLY A 37 8.09 8.53 -4.89
C GLY A 37 6.91 8.93 -4.00
N SER A 38 7.22 9.73 -2.98
CA SER A 38 6.27 10.06 -1.91
C SER A 38 5.02 10.82 -2.38
N LYS A 39 5.12 11.61 -3.46
CA LYS A 39 3.97 12.35 -4.02
C LYS A 39 2.94 11.42 -4.65
N LEU A 40 3.38 10.37 -5.35
CA LEU A 40 2.49 9.41 -5.99
C LEU A 40 1.76 8.54 -4.96
N ILE A 41 2.49 8.10 -3.93
CA ILE A 41 1.90 7.34 -2.81
C ILE A 41 0.76 8.11 -2.15
N LYS A 42 0.99 9.40 -1.82
CA LYS A 42 -0.04 10.20 -1.15
C LYS A 42 -1.32 10.28 -1.99
N ALA A 43 -1.20 10.60 -3.29
CA ALA A 43 -2.34 10.69 -4.17
C ALA A 43 -3.09 9.35 -4.33
N ARG A 44 -2.37 8.22 -4.40
CA ARG A 44 -2.95 6.88 -4.51
C ARG A 44 -3.65 6.44 -3.23
N ILE A 45 -3.05 6.72 -2.07
CA ILE A 45 -3.67 6.46 -0.76
C ILE A 45 -4.94 7.30 -0.60
N ASP A 46 -4.88 8.61 -0.88
CA ASP A 46 -6.04 9.50 -0.77
C ASP A 46 -7.19 9.04 -1.69
N ALA A 47 -6.89 8.60 -2.91
CA ALA A 47 -7.88 8.04 -3.83
C ALA A 47 -8.49 6.71 -3.32
N LYS A 48 -7.66 5.81 -2.79
CA LYS A 48 -8.13 4.51 -2.26
C LYS A 48 -9.00 4.69 -1.02
N ILE A 49 -8.63 5.60 -0.12
CA ILE A 49 -9.47 5.99 1.04
C ILE A 49 -10.80 6.57 0.57
N SER A 50 -10.78 7.52 -0.39
CA SER A 50 -11.99 8.14 -0.91
C SER A 50 -12.95 7.10 -1.52
N SER A 51 -12.41 6.12 -2.25
CA SER A 51 -13.21 5.03 -2.84
C SER A 51 -13.85 4.12 -1.78
N ILE A 52 -13.13 3.81 -0.70
CA ILE A 52 -13.67 3.00 0.41
C ILE A 52 -14.79 3.76 1.12
N LEU A 53 -14.56 5.04 1.41
CA LEU A 53 -15.55 5.89 2.07
C LEU A 53 -16.81 6.08 1.21
N GLN A 54 -16.67 6.24 -0.11
CA GLN A 54 -17.82 6.31 -1.02
C GLN A 54 -18.61 5.00 -1.05
N GLY A 55 -17.95 3.84 -1.10
CA GLY A 55 -18.63 2.54 -1.05
C GLY A 55 -19.30 2.25 0.30
N TRP A 56 -18.86 2.90 1.38
CA TRP A 56 -19.53 2.86 2.68
C TRP A 56 -20.77 3.73 2.74
N ASP A 57 -20.79 4.87 2.04
CA ASP A 57 -21.95 5.76 1.97
C ASP A 57 -23.09 5.12 1.16
N GLU A 58 -22.77 4.45 0.04
CA GLU A 58 -23.76 3.72 -0.77
C GLU A 58 -24.29 2.42 -0.12
N SER A 59 -23.61 1.89 0.90
CA SER A 59 -24.05 0.68 1.63
C SER A 59 -25.05 0.97 2.75
N VAL A 60 -25.49 2.23 2.93
CA VAL A 60 -26.40 2.68 3.99
C VAL A 60 -27.82 2.97 3.47
N GLU A 61 -28.13 2.70 2.20
CA GLU A 61 -29.50 2.76 1.65
C GLU A 61 -30.21 1.38 1.58
#